data_AF-A0A5C2H5C6-F1
#
_entry.id   AF-A0A5C2H5C6-F1
#
_cell.length_a   1.000
_cell.length_b   1.000
_cell.length_c   1.000
_cell.angle_alpha   90.00
_cell.angle_beta   90.00
_cell.angle_gamma   90.00
#
_symmetry.space_group_name_H-M   'P 1'
#
loop_
_entity.id
_entity.type
_entity.pdbx_description
1 polymer ?
#
loop_
_entity_poly.entity_id
_entity_poly.type
_entity_poly.pdbx_seq_one_letter_code
_entity_poly.pdbx_strand_id
1 'polypeptide(L)'
;MSTFKDWFTEDEDDIFMGSPKSKFFDVSREASQDIVEEEWDKVIEKLAVLEMMVQREKGTDFDINKMVEEFKWDNEKEVNSMKKGLYVEFTGEIICRLDS
;
A
#
# COMPACT_ATOMS: atom_id res chain seq x y z
N MET A 1 7.49 11.81 18.57
CA MET A 1 8.20 11.18 17.43
C MET A 1 8.98 9.90 17.77
N SER A 2 8.96 9.40 19.03
CA SER A 2 9.64 8.12 19.37
C SER A 2 8.74 6.89 19.20
N THR A 3 7.43 7.03 19.43
CA THR A 3 6.47 5.91 19.46
C THR A 3 6.28 5.20 18.12
N PHE A 4 6.45 5.91 17.01
CA PHE A 4 6.29 5.33 15.67
C PHE A 4 7.48 4.48 15.24
N LYS A 5 8.71 4.83 15.66
CA LYS A 5 9.90 4.05 15.32
C LYS A 5 9.98 2.76 16.11
N ASP A 6 9.52 2.79 17.36
CA ASP A 6 9.44 1.61 18.23
C ASP A 6 8.37 0.61 17.73
N TRP A 7 7.41 1.01 16.89
CA TRP A 7 6.48 0.07 16.23
C TRP A 7 7.14 -0.73 15.08
N PHE A 8 8.30 -0.28 14.58
CA PHE A 8 8.92 -0.81 13.37
C PHE A 8 10.19 -1.63 13.62
N THR A 9 10.64 -1.76 14.87
CA THR A 9 11.80 -2.56 15.24
C THR A 9 11.40 -4.03 15.38
N GLU A 10 12.14 -4.92 14.72
CA GLU A 10 11.99 -6.38 14.81
C GLU A 10 12.51 -6.92 16.15
N ASP A 11 12.01 -6.41 17.29
CA ASP A 11 12.19 -7.11 18.56
C ASP A 11 10.96 -8.01 18.77
N GLU A 12 11.23 -9.30 18.98
CA GLU A 12 10.28 -10.42 19.03
C GLU A 12 9.18 -10.33 20.12
N ASP A 13 9.04 -9.17 20.76
CA ASP A 13 8.01 -8.83 21.76
C ASP A 13 7.00 -7.77 21.27
N ASP A 14 7.09 -7.32 20.01
CA ASP A 14 6.19 -6.30 19.46
C ASP A 14 4.84 -6.85 19.00
N ILE A 15 3.85 -5.95 18.94
CA ILE A 15 2.42 -6.09 18.58
C ILE A 15 2.12 -6.84 17.23
N PHE A 16 3.12 -7.43 16.59
CA PHE A 16 3.10 -8.26 15.38
C PHE A 16 2.49 -9.67 15.54
N MET A 17 1.35 -9.80 16.21
CA MET A 17 0.44 -10.93 15.94
C MET A 17 -0.38 -10.63 14.67
N GLY A 18 0.25 -10.60 13.49
CA GLY A 18 -0.47 -10.48 12.21
C GLY A 18 0.35 -9.92 11.05
N SER A 19 0.00 -10.29 9.81
CA SER A 19 0.66 -9.75 8.61
C SER A 19 0.29 -8.27 8.37
N PRO A 20 1.16 -7.44 7.75
CA PRO A 20 0.85 -6.03 7.43
C PRO A 20 -0.46 -5.84 6.69
N LYS A 21 -0.81 -6.81 5.82
CA LYS A 21 -2.09 -6.86 5.12
C LYS A 21 -3.27 -6.95 6.10
N SER A 22 -3.19 -7.81 7.11
CA SER A 22 -4.25 -7.98 8.10
C SER A 22 -4.52 -6.68 8.83
N LYS A 23 -3.45 -6.04 9.34
CA LYS A 23 -3.54 -4.77 10.07
C LYS A 23 -4.14 -3.65 9.23
N PHE A 24 -3.75 -3.53 7.96
CA PHE A 24 -4.36 -2.56 7.05
C PHE A 24 -5.89 -2.73 6.96
N PHE A 25 -6.37 -3.97 6.77
CA PHE A 25 -7.80 -4.22 6.71
C PHE A 25 -8.51 -4.06 8.06
N ASP A 26 -7.85 -4.38 9.16
CA ASP A 26 -8.40 -4.18 10.51
C ASP A 26 -8.58 -2.68 10.79
N VAL A 27 -7.54 -1.88 10.57
CA VAL A 27 -7.57 -0.41 10.73
C VAL A 27 -8.58 0.22 9.77
N SER A 28 -8.62 -0.22 8.52
CA SER A 28 -9.61 0.28 7.55
C SER A 28 -11.05 -0.04 7.93
N ARG A 29 -11.30 -1.08 8.74
CA ARG A 29 -12.65 -1.42 9.23
C ARG A 29 -13.03 -0.65 10.48
N GLU A 30 -12.04 -0.28 11.30
CA GLU A 30 -12.22 0.50 12.52
C GLU A 30 -12.29 2.01 12.25
N ALA A 31 -11.66 2.48 11.18
CA ALA A 31 -11.65 3.88 10.77
C ALA A 31 -13.01 4.36 10.22
N SER A 32 -13.20 5.69 10.19
CA SER A 32 -14.36 6.30 9.54
C SER A 32 -14.40 6.00 8.05
N GLN A 33 -15.60 5.73 7.52
CA GLN A 33 -15.80 5.42 6.11
C GLN A 33 -15.25 6.53 5.19
N ASP A 34 -15.45 7.80 5.54
CA ASP A 34 -14.96 8.94 4.75
C ASP A 34 -13.42 8.94 4.63
N ILE A 35 -12.71 8.65 5.73
CA ILE A 35 -11.24 8.59 5.73
C ILE A 35 -10.76 7.47 4.83
N VAL A 36 -11.40 6.31 4.93
CA VAL A 36 -11.05 5.12 4.14
C VAL A 36 -11.32 5.36 2.67
N GLU A 37 -12.46 5.95 2.33
CA GLU A 37 -12.80 6.31 0.94
C GLU A 37 -11.80 7.30 0.35
N GLU A 38 -11.39 8.34 1.09
CA GLU A 38 -10.35 9.27 0.63
C GLU A 38 -9.00 8.58 0.41
N GLU A 39 -8.58 7.68 1.30
CA GLU A 39 -7.32 6.95 1.10
C GLU A 39 -7.40 6.00 -0.10
N TRP A 40 -8.55 5.35 -0.32
CA TRP A 40 -8.75 4.54 -1.52
C TRP A 40 -8.72 5.37 -2.81
N ASP A 41 -9.30 6.58 -2.80
CA ASP A 41 -9.27 7.48 -3.94
C ASP A 41 -7.83 7.84 -4.33
N LYS A 42 -6.97 8.16 -3.35
CA LYS A 42 -5.53 8.40 -3.60
C LYS A 42 -4.82 7.20 -4.20
N VAL A 43 -5.15 5.98 -3.76
CA VAL A 43 -4.56 4.75 -4.32
C VAL A 43 -4.97 4.57 -5.79
N ILE A 44 -6.24 4.83 -6.12
CA ILE A 44 -6.75 4.77 -7.48
C ILE A 44 -6.15 5.87 -8.35
N GLU A 45 -6.04 7.10 -7.85
CA GLU A 45 -5.39 8.20 -8.55
C GLU A 45 -3.93 7.86 -8.88
N LYS A 46 -3.17 7.34 -7.91
CA LYS A 46 -1.78 6.90 -8.11
C LYS A 46 -1.69 5.81 -9.19
N LEU A 47 -2.61 4.85 -9.21
CA LEU A 47 -2.65 3.82 -10.25
C LEU A 47 -2.95 4.42 -11.64
N ALA A 48 -3.94 5.30 -11.73
CA ALA A 48 -4.29 5.97 -12.98
C ALA A 48 -3.12 6.80 -13.53
N VAL A 49 -2.40 7.54 -12.68
CA VAL A 49 -1.21 8.29 -13.07
C VAL A 49 -0.11 7.36 -13.59
N LEU A 50 0.16 6.25 -12.91
CA LEU A 50 1.16 5.26 -13.34
C LEU A 50 0.81 4.65 -14.70
N GLU A 51 -0.46 4.24 -14.89
CA GLU A 51 -0.92 3.73 -16.18
C GLU A 51 -0.77 4.78 -17.29
N MET A 52 -1.18 6.03 -17.04
CA MET A 52 -1.02 7.13 -18.00
C MET A 52 0.46 7.40 -18.33
N MET A 53 1.36 7.33 -17.35
CA MET A 53 2.80 7.50 -17.58
C MET A 53 3.34 6.39 -18.49
N VAL A 54 2.98 5.13 -18.22
CA VAL A 54 3.42 3.99 -19.03
C VAL A 54 2.83 4.05 -20.45
N GLN A 55 1.54 4.39 -20.60
CA GLN A 55 0.90 4.55 -21.90
C GLN A 55 1.55 5.67 -22.73
N ARG A 56 1.95 6.78 -22.10
CA ARG A 56 2.66 7.87 -22.79
C ARG A 56 4.02 7.44 -23.32
N GLU A 57 4.72 6.57 -22.59
CA GLU A 57 6.05 6.10 -22.99
C GLU A 57 5.99 4.96 -24.02
N LYS A 58 5.05 4.02 -23.87
CA LYS A 58 4.97 2.78 -24.66
C LYS A 58 3.97 2.86 -25.82
N GLY A 59 3.12 3.88 -25.85
CA GLY A 59 2.05 4.05 -26.83
C GLY A 59 0.73 3.40 -26.40
N THR A 60 -0.37 3.83 -27.03
CA THR A 60 -1.75 3.41 -26.68
C THR A 60 -2.07 1.95 -26.96
N ASP A 61 -1.26 1.26 -27.77
CA ASP A 61 -1.45 -0.16 -28.13
C ASP A 61 -0.70 -1.11 -27.16
N PHE A 62 -0.05 -0.54 -26.14
CA PHE A 62 0.72 -1.31 -25.17
C PHE A 62 -0.18 -1.97 -24.12
N ASP A 63 -0.08 -3.29 -24.00
CA ASP A 63 -0.79 -4.07 -22.98
C ASP A 63 -0.05 -3.99 -21.63
N ILE A 64 -0.44 -2.99 -20.82
CA ILE A 64 0.09 -2.78 -19.46
C ILE A 64 -0.19 -3.99 -18.57
N ASN A 65 -1.37 -4.60 -18.69
CA ASN A 65 -1.75 -5.71 -17.81
C ASN A 65 -0.82 -6.90 -18.00
N LYS A 66 -0.50 -7.22 -19.25
CA LYS A 66 0.46 -8.28 -19.57
C LYS A 66 1.85 -7.97 -19.00
N MET A 67 2.34 -6.75 -19.14
CA MET A 67 3.64 -6.33 -18.57
C MET A 67 3.65 -6.44 -17.04
N VAL A 68 2.57 -6.02 -16.38
CA VAL A 68 2.46 -6.10 -14.91
C VAL A 68 2.49 -7.56 -14.45
N GLU A 69 1.81 -8.47 -15.17
CA GLU A 69 1.85 -9.90 -14.86
C GLU A 69 3.24 -10.50 -15.04
N GLU A 70 3.90 -10.23 -16.16
CA GLU A 70 5.27 -10.70 -16.44
C GLU A 70 6.26 -10.16 -15.38
N PHE A 71 6.20 -8.85 -15.10
CA PHE A 71 7.06 -8.24 -14.09
C PHE A 71 6.83 -8.82 -12.70
N LYS A 72 5.57 -9.06 -12.32
CA LYS A 72 5.22 -9.67 -11.04
C LYS A 72 5.74 -11.10 -10.93
N TRP A 73 5.66 -11.88 -12.01
CA TRP A 73 6.17 -13.24 -12.03
C TRP A 73 7.69 -13.27 -11.82
N ASP A 74 8.40 -12.41 -12.54
CA ASP A 74 9.86 -12.33 -12.49
C ASP A 74 10.41 -11.76 -11.17
N ASN A 75 9.60 -10.94 -10.47
CA ASN A 75 10.01 -10.18 -9.28
C ASN A 75 9.07 -10.43 -8.08
N GLU A 76 8.54 -11.65 -7.95
CA GLU A 76 7.49 -11.97 -6.98
C GLU A 76 7.87 -11.57 -5.53
N LYS A 77 9.13 -11.78 -5.14
CA LYS A 77 9.61 -11.48 -3.79
C LYS A 77 9.67 -9.98 -3.53
N GLU A 78 10.23 -9.23 -4.47
CA GLU A 78 10.36 -7.78 -4.42
C GLU A 78 8.98 -7.12 -4.44
N VAL A 79 8.08 -7.58 -5.31
CA VAL A 79 6.69 -7.11 -5.36
C VAL A 79 5.96 -7.40 -4.05
N ASN A 80 6.14 -8.58 -3.47
CA ASN A 80 5.55 -8.89 -2.16
C ASN A 80 6.12 -8.04 -1.03
N SER A 81 7.41 -7.71 -1.07
CA SER A 81 8.04 -6.79 -0.12
C SER A 81 7.49 -5.37 -0.26
N MET A 82 7.42 -4.85 -1.49
CA MET A 82 6.81 -3.54 -1.77
C MET A 82 5.35 -3.48 -1.36
N LYS A 83 4.57 -4.54 -1.62
CA LYS A 83 3.17 -4.63 -1.16
C LYS A 83 3.07 -4.54 0.37
N LYS A 84 3.95 -5.20 1.12
CA LYS A 84 3.98 -5.09 2.59
C LYS A 84 4.29 -3.65 3.02
N GLY A 85 5.25 -2.99 2.38
CA GLY A 85 5.58 -1.58 2.63
C GLY A 85 4.39 -0.65 2.38
N LEU A 86 3.69 -0.82 1.26
CA LEU A 86 2.49 -0.04 0.94
C LEU A 86 1.36 -0.24 1.96
N TYR A 87 1.13 -1.48 2.42
CA TYR A 87 0.14 -1.72 3.49
C TYR A 87 0.49 -0.97 4.77
N VAL A 88 1.77 -0.92 5.13
CA VAL A 88 2.25 -0.16 6.30
C VAL A 88 2.03 1.33 6.11
N GLU A 89 2.43 1.88 4.96
CA GLU A 89 2.28 3.29 4.61
C GLU A 89 0.82 3.73 4.73
N PHE A 90 -0.10 3.03 4.04
CA PHE A 90 -1.52 3.37 4.07
C PHE A 90 -2.14 3.18 5.46
N THR A 91 -1.71 2.18 6.23
CA THR A 91 -2.15 2.02 7.62
C THR A 91 -1.72 3.24 8.46
N GLY A 92 -0.50 3.73 8.26
CA GLY A 92 -0.01 4.94 8.92
C GLY A 92 -0.82 6.18 8.54
N GLU A 93 -1.17 6.35 7.27
CA GLU A 93 -1.99 7.48 6.79
C GLU A 93 -3.38 7.49 7.42
N ILE A 94 -4.05 6.33 7.47
CA ILE A 94 -5.37 6.19 8.11
C ILE A 94 -5.27 6.51 9.60
N ILE A 95 -4.28 5.95 10.32
CA ILE A 95 -4.10 6.19 11.76
C ILE A 95 -3.82 7.67 12.06
N CYS A 96 -2.95 8.32 11.29
CA CYS A 96 -2.64 9.74 11.49
C CYS A 96 -3.89 10.63 11.39
N ARG A 97 -4.85 10.26 10.52
CA ARG A 97 -6.11 10.98 10.35
C ARG A 97 -7.16 10.66 11.42
N LEU A 98 -7.07 9.50 12.09
CA LEU A 98 -7.95 9.16 13.21
C LEU A 98 -7.59 9.90 14.51
N ASP A 99 -6.32 10.26 14.69
CA ASP A 99 -5.81 10.97 15.87
C ASP A 99 -5.87 12.52 15.74
N SER A 100 -6.35 13.02 14.59
CA SER A 100 -6.51 14.46 14.29
C SER A 100 -7.98 14.89 14.37
#